data_AF-A0A8J7A642-F1
#
_entry.id   AF-A0A8J7A642-F1
#
_cell.length_a   1.000
_cell.length_b   1.000
_cell.length_c   1.000
_cell.angle_alpha   90.00
_cell.angle_beta   90.00
_cell.angle_gamma   90.00
#
_symmetry.space_group_name_H-M   'P 1'
#
loop_
_entity.id
_entity.type
_entity.pdbx_description
1 polymer ?
#
loop_
_entity_poly.entity_id
_entity_poly.type
_entity_poly.pdbx_seq_one_letter_code
_entity_poly.pdbx_strand_id
1 'polypeptide(L)'
;MDTKAFKRTLQHSENYNRKGFGHQAEVTTQLQSEYQSSLIQEIRDRNYSLQRGNVTIRLAEAFGFCWGVERAVAMAYETRQHFPTEQIWITNEIIHNPSVNQRMQEMEVKFIPIETGKKDFSVVETNDVVILPAFGASVQEMQILHDKGCKIVDTTCPWVSKVWNTVEKHKKIDYTSIIHGKYKHEETVATSSFAGKYLIVLNLKEAQYVADYILNGGNREEFLQKFAKACSAGFDPDRDLERVGIANQTTMLKGETEQIGKLFERTMMQKYNPTELNQHFQSFNTICDATQERQDAMLELVQHNLDLMVVIGGFNSSNTTQLQQIAIEKSIPSYHIDCVERIKPGNAIEHRQLNGELAIAKNWLPADKIVVGITSGASTPDKVVEDVIEKIFTLKA
;
A
#
# COMPACT_ATOMS: atom_id res chain seq x y z
N MET A 1 -9.36 18.79 17.14
CA MET A 1 -7.90 18.80 17.36
C MET A 1 -7.22 19.43 16.15
N ASP A 2 -6.32 20.39 16.38
CA ASP A 2 -5.45 20.90 15.32
C ASP A 2 -4.33 19.87 15.06
N THR A 3 -4.56 19.02 14.05
CA THR A 3 -3.66 17.93 13.65
C THR A 3 -2.29 18.43 13.24
N LYS A 4 -2.22 19.64 12.66
CA LYS A 4 -0.97 20.23 12.18
C LYS A 4 -0.14 20.77 13.35
N ALA A 5 -0.79 21.42 14.30
CA ALA A 5 -0.14 21.87 15.53
C ALA A 5 0.39 20.67 16.34
N PHE A 6 -0.43 19.63 16.52
CA PHE A 6 -0.01 18.40 17.20
C PHE A 6 1.19 17.74 16.51
N LYS A 7 1.13 17.52 15.20
CA LYS A 7 2.25 16.94 14.44
C LYS A 7 3.53 17.75 14.58
N ARG A 8 3.42 19.08 14.57
CA ARG A 8 4.58 19.96 14.80
C ARG A 8 5.14 19.75 16.20
N THR A 9 4.31 19.73 17.24
CA THR A 9 4.74 19.47 18.63
C THR A 9 5.43 18.11 18.72
N LEU A 10 4.82 17.06 18.17
CA LEU A 10 5.37 15.71 18.17
C LEU A 10 6.75 15.64 17.52
N GLN A 11 6.90 16.27 16.34
CA GLN A 11 8.17 16.28 15.60
C GLN A 11 9.31 17.04 16.28
N HIS A 12 9.02 17.90 17.25
CA HIS A 12 10.03 18.60 18.06
C HIS A 12 10.26 17.93 19.42
N SER A 13 9.54 16.84 19.73
CA SER A 13 9.77 16.06 20.94
C SER A 13 11.09 15.30 20.83
N GLU A 14 11.85 15.26 21.93
CA GLU A 14 13.07 14.43 22.03
C GLU A 14 12.77 12.93 21.90
N ASN A 15 11.53 12.53 22.19
CA ASN A 15 11.05 11.16 22.07
C ASN A 15 10.52 10.80 20.68
N TYR A 16 10.74 11.64 19.66
CA TYR A 16 10.30 11.35 18.29
C TYR A 16 11.50 11.33 17.33
N ASN A 17 11.70 10.19 16.65
CA ASN A 17 12.73 10.02 15.63
C ASN A 17 12.13 9.66 14.27
N ARG A 18 12.55 10.36 13.22
CA ARG A 18 12.23 10.04 11.81
C ARG A 18 13.47 9.94 10.91
N LYS A 19 14.66 10.19 11.46
CA LYS A 19 15.92 10.31 10.70
C LYS A 19 16.75 9.02 10.71
N GLY A 20 16.40 8.04 11.52
CA GLY A 20 17.24 6.86 11.79
C GLY A 20 18.20 7.12 12.94
N PHE A 21 19.11 6.18 13.20
CA PHE A 21 20.03 6.21 14.35
C PHE A 21 21.51 6.23 13.93
N GLY A 22 21.79 6.36 12.64
CA GLY A 22 23.16 6.45 12.12
C GLY A 22 23.81 5.11 11.85
N HIS A 23 23.05 4.01 11.89
CA HIS A 23 23.53 2.64 11.63
C HIS A 23 23.22 2.16 10.19
N GLN A 24 22.95 3.10 9.27
CA GLN A 24 22.47 2.80 7.92
C GLN A 24 23.39 1.86 7.13
N ALA A 25 24.72 2.03 7.20
CA ALA A 25 25.65 1.22 6.41
C ALA A 25 25.68 -0.25 6.85
N GLU A 26 25.69 -0.49 8.16
CA GLU A 26 25.69 -1.83 8.75
C GLU A 26 24.37 -2.55 8.44
N VAL A 27 23.24 -1.88 8.68
CA VAL A 27 21.91 -2.41 8.39
C VAL A 27 21.71 -2.67 6.90
N THR A 28 22.18 -1.78 6.02
CA THR A 28 22.09 -1.98 4.56
C THR A 28 22.80 -3.27 4.16
N THR A 29 24.00 -3.53 4.70
CA THR A 29 24.75 -4.76 4.41
C THR A 29 23.98 -6.00 4.87
N GLN A 30 23.38 -5.95 6.06
CA GLN A 30 22.54 -7.03 6.56
C GLN A 30 21.32 -7.27 5.66
N LEU A 31 20.58 -6.22 5.30
CA LEU A 31 19.41 -6.31 4.42
C LEU A 31 19.76 -6.87 3.04
N GLN A 32 20.91 -6.47 2.49
CA GLN A 32 21.38 -7.01 1.21
C GLN A 32 21.58 -8.53 1.31
N SER A 33 22.23 -9.02 2.37
CA SER A 33 22.43 -10.45 2.57
C SER A 33 21.14 -11.24 2.79
N GLU A 34 20.13 -10.63 3.43
CA GLU A 34 18.85 -11.29 3.76
C GLU A 34 17.85 -11.26 2.59
N TYR A 35 17.86 -10.22 1.75
CA TYR A 35 16.78 -9.96 0.80
C TYR A 35 17.19 -9.89 -0.68
N GLN A 36 18.48 -9.75 -1.02
CA GLN A 36 18.93 -9.75 -2.43
C GLN A 36 19.07 -11.16 -2.99
N SER A 37 19.04 -11.24 -4.32
CA SER A 37 19.16 -12.47 -5.09
C SER A 37 20.15 -12.32 -6.24
N SER A 38 21.07 -13.28 -6.36
CA SER A 38 21.99 -13.35 -7.51
C SER A 38 21.27 -13.80 -8.79
N LEU A 39 20.28 -14.68 -8.68
CA LEU A 39 19.44 -15.10 -9.81
C LEU A 39 18.67 -13.91 -10.40
N ILE A 40 18.08 -13.08 -9.54
CA ILE A 40 17.37 -11.89 -10.01
C ILE A 40 18.32 -10.95 -10.75
N GLN A 41 19.55 -10.76 -10.24
CA GLN A 41 20.55 -9.96 -10.96
C GLN A 41 20.91 -10.58 -12.32
N GLU A 42 21.11 -11.90 -12.39
CA GLU A 42 21.34 -12.61 -13.65
C GLU A 42 20.21 -12.36 -14.66
N ILE A 43 18.94 -12.42 -14.23
CA ILE A 43 17.80 -12.21 -15.12
C ILE A 43 17.76 -10.75 -15.59
N ARG A 44 18.05 -9.78 -14.73
CA ARG A 44 18.15 -8.35 -15.11
C ARG A 44 19.22 -8.14 -16.18
N ASP A 45 20.40 -8.72 -15.99
CA ASP A 45 21.53 -8.62 -16.94
C ASP A 45 21.23 -9.27 -18.29
N ARG A 46 20.28 -10.22 -18.33
CA ARG A 46 19.77 -10.87 -19.54
C ARG A 46 18.51 -10.22 -20.10
N ASN A 47 18.38 -8.91 -19.92
CA ASN A 47 17.24 -8.13 -20.40
C ASN A 47 15.90 -8.68 -19.86
N TYR A 48 15.86 -8.90 -18.55
CA TYR A 48 14.70 -9.38 -17.80
C TYR A 48 14.14 -10.73 -18.28
N SER A 49 14.95 -11.58 -18.92
CA SER A 49 14.52 -12.89 -19.39
C SER A 49 15.54 -13.99 -19.14
N LEU A 50 15.05 -15.16 -18.74
CA LEU A 50 15.86 -16.34 -18.54
C LEU A 50 15.11 -17.59 -18.99
N GLN A 51 15.76 -18.41 -19.81
CA GLN A 51 15.22 -19.68 -20.25
C GLN A 51 16.04 -20.83 -19.65
N ARG A 52 15.34 -21.79 -19.04
CA ARG A 52 15.91 -23.10 -18.65
C ARG A 52 14.97 -24.21 -19.15
N GLY A 53 15.48 -25.06 -20.04
CA GLY A 53 14.69 -26.11 -20.68
C GLY A 53 13.45 -25.55 -21.42
N ASN A 54 12.27 -26.06 -21.07
CA ASN A 54 10.98 -25.68 -21.66
C ASN A 54 10.31 -24.48 -20.97
N VAL A 55 10.96 -23.83 -20.00
CA VAL A 55 10.42 -22.67 -19.29
C VAL A 55 11.21 -21.42 -19.64
N THR A 56 10.50 -20.40 -20.11
CA THR A 56 11.02 -19.04 -20.24
C THR A 56 10.39 -18.16 -19.17
N ILE A 57 11.20 -17.55 -18.33
CA ILE A 57 10.79 -16.52 -17.38
C ILE A 57 10.98 -15.15 -18.04
N ARG A 58 9.97 -14.28 -17.89
CA ARG A 58 10.05 -12.85 -18.17
C ARG A 58 9.70 -12.08 -16.91
N LEU A 59 10.65 -11.32 -16.37
CA LEU A 59 10.39 -10.45 -15.23
C LEU A 59 9.89 -9.08 -15.71
N ALA A 60 9.04 -8.45 -14.92
CA ALA A 60 8.76 -7.03 -15.09
C ALA A 60 10.05 -6.22 -14.89
N GLU A 61 10.18 -5.07 -15.57
CA GLU A 61 11.39 -4.25 -15.45
C GLU A 61 11.52 -3.57 -14.08
N ALA A 62 10.38 -3.29 -13.44
CA ALA A 62 10.26 -2.79 -12.08
C ALA A 62 9.40 -3.72 -11.22
N PHE A 63 9.98 -4.22 -10.12
CA PHE A 63 9.33 -5.08 -9.12
C PHE A 63 10.12 -5.02 -7.80
N GLY A 64 9.70 -5.80 -6.80
CA GLY A 64 10.44 -5.94 -5.54
C GLY A 64 10.25 -4.77 -4.59
N PHE A 65 11.15 -4.60 -3.61
CA PHE A 65 11.12 -3.50 -2.65
C PHE A 65 11.14 -2.12 -3.34
N CYS A 66 10.32 -1.19 -2.84
CA CYS A 66 10.48 0.22 -3.18
C CYS A 66 11.30 0.95 -2.11
N TRP A 67 11.86 2.10 -2.46
CA TRP A 67 12.66 2.92 -1.54
C TRP A 67 11.94 3.21 -0.20
N GLY A 68 10.63 3.45 -0.23
CA GLY A 68 9.85 3.70 0.99
C GLY A 68 9.80 2.49 1.92
N VAL A 69 9.75 1.28 1.35
CA VAL A 69 9.80 0.01 2.06
C VAL A 69 11.20 -0.27 2.59
N GLU A 70 12.23 -0.14 1.74
CA GLU A 70 13.64 -0.33 2.14
C GLU A 70 13.99 0.56 3.32
N ARG A 71 13.63 1.85 3.23
CA ARG A 71 13.84 2.81 4.32
C ARG A 71 13.13 2.38 5.60
N ALA A 72 11.88 1.92 5.51
CA ALA A 72 11.11 1.56 6.69
C ALA A 72 11.66 0.30 7.38
N VAL A 73 12.01 -0.71 6.59
CA VAL A 73 12.64 -1.94 7.08
C VAL A 73 14.01 -1.63 7.68
N ALA A 74 14.85 -0.86 6.99
CA ALA A 74 16.15 -0.45 7.51
C ALA A 74 16.03 0.29 8.85
N MET A 75 15.11 1.26 8.95
CA MET A 75 14.89 1.95 10.21
C MET A 75 14.40 1.02 11.33
N ALA A 76 13.62 -0.02 11.03
CA ALA A 76 13.21 -1.00 12.03
C ALA A 76 14.40 -1.82 12.56
N TYR A 77 15.31 -2.25 11.68
CA TYR A 77 16.57 -2.92 12.07
C TYR A 77 17.46 -1.97 12.89
N GLU A 78 17.65 -0.72 12.43
CA GLU A 78 18.41 0.29 13.17
C GLU A 78 17.80 0.52 14.56
N THR A 79 16.48 0.51 14.68
CA THR A 79 15.78 0.68 15.96
C THR A 79 16.11 -0.46 16.92
N ARG A 80 16.11 -1.71 16.45
CA ARG A 80 16.49 -2.85 17.30
C ARG A 80 17.97 -2.83 17.68
N GLN A 81 18.85 -2.40 16.78
CA GLN A 81 20.28 -2.29 17.09
C GLN A 81 20.55 -1.17 18.11
N HIS A 82 19.88 -0.03 17.95
CA HIS A 82 20.06 1.14 18.81
C HIS A 82 19.48 0.94 20.21
N PHE A 83 18.34 0.27 20.30
CA PHE A 83 17.73 -0.14 21.55
C PHE A 83 17.87 -1.65 21.63
N PRO A 84 18.92 -2.24 22.20
CA PRO A 84 19.11 -3.69 22.18
C PRO A 84 18.27 -4.44 23.22
N THR A 85 17.78 -3.75 24.25
CA THR A 85 17.13 -4.39 25.43
C THR A 85 15.69 -3.95 25.64
N GLU A 86 15.31 -2.81 25.09
CA GLU A 86 14.02 -2.19 25.30
C GLU A 86 12.91 -2.98 24.61
N GLN A 87 11.69 -2.86 25.13
CA GLN A 87 10.53 -3.40 24.46
C GLN A 87 10.22 -2.53 23.23
N ILE A 88 10.21 -3.17 22.05
CA ILE A 88 9.88 -2.52 20.78
C ILE A 88 8.54 -3.04 20.29
N TRP A 89 7.65 -2.12 19.93
CA TRP A 89 6.36 -2.39 19.32
C TRP A 89 6.29 -1.79 17.92
N ILE A 90 5.52 -2.40 17.02
CA ILE A 90 5.05 -1.78 15.78
C ILE A 90 3.53 -1.72 15.85
N THR A 91 2.97 -0.56 15.51
CA THR A 91 1.51 -0.37 15.61
C THR A 91 0.69 -1.28 14.69
N ASN A 92 1.28 -1.82 13.63
CA ASN A 92 0.74 -2.81 12.67
C ASN A 92 1.94 -3.60 12.12
N GLU A 93 1.77 -4.35 11.04
CA GLU A 93 2.89 -4.81 10.21
C GLU A 93 3.83 -3.67 9.79
N ILE A 94 5.14 -3.91 9.67
CA ILE A 94 6.08 -2.88 9.16
C ILE A 94 5.75 -2.53 7.70
N ILE A 95 5.43 -3.58 6.93
CA ILE A 95 4.96 -3.57 5.54
C ILE A 95 4.06 -4.79 5.34
N HIS A 96 3.23 -4.82 4.29
CA HIS A 96 2.41 -6.01 3.97
C HIS A 96 3.24 -7.12 3.29
N ASN A 97 4.11 -7.77 4.06
CA ASN A 97 4.88 -8.94 3.66
C ASN A 97 5.10 -9.90 4.84
N PRO A 98 4.56 -11.13 4.79
CA PRO A 98 4.67 -12.08 5.89
C PRO A 98 6.11 -12.40 6.31
N SER A 99 7.01 -12.64 5.35
CA SER A 99 8.41 -13.00 5.66
C SER A 99 9.16 -11.88 6.38
N VAL A 100 8.93 -10.63 5.97
CA VAL A 100 9.56 -9.46 6.61
C VAL A 100 8.99 -9.24 8.01
N ASN A 101 7.68 -9.42 8.21
CA ASN A 101 7.06 -9.29 9.53
C ASN A 101 7.47 -10.42 10.48
N GLN A 102 7.64 -11.65 9.98
CA GLN A 102 8.21 -12.75 10.77
C GLN A 102 9.62 -12.38 11.23
N ARG A 103 10.43 -11.79 10.35
CA ARG A 103 11.78 -11.35 10.71
C ARG A 103 11.78 -10.25 11.78
N MET A 104 10.82 -9.33 11.78
CA MET A 104 10.63 -8.37 12.88
C MET A 104 10.41 -9.10 14.22
N GLN A 105 9.57 -10.13 14.24
CA GLN A 105 9.29 -10.90 15.45
C GLN A 105 10.52 -11.70 15.94
N GLU A 106 11.30 -12.27 15.02
CA GLU A 106 12.57 -12.96 15.34
C GLU A 106 13.60 -12.00 15.96
N MET A 107 13.54 -10.71 15.61
CA MET A 107 14.32 -9.65 16.24
C MET A 107 13.66 -9.07 17.51
N GLU A 108 12.66 -9.76 18.07
CA GLU A 108 11.91 -9.35 19.26
C GLU A 108 11.19 -8.00 19.13
N VAL A 109 10.87 -7.60 17.90
CA VAL A 109 10.01 -6.46 17.61
C VAL A 109 8.57 -6.95 17.52
N LYS A 110 7.74 -6.57 18.51
CA LYS A 110 6.37 -7.09 18.67
C LYS A 110 5.36 -6.25 17.92
N PHE A 111 4.23 -6.85 17.54
CA PHE A 111 3.09 -6.12 16.99
C PHE A 111 2.11 -5.77 18.11
N ILE A 112 1.59 -4.55 18.11
CA ILE A 112 0.50 -4.18 19.03
C ILE A 112 -0.71 -5.08 18.73
N PRO A 113 -1.25 -5.80 19.72
CA PRO A 113 -2.34 -6.74 19.51
C PRO A 113 -3.62 -6.01 19.11
N ILE A 114 -4.47 -6.72 18.36
CA ILE A 114 -5.79 -6.22 17.95
C ILE A 114 -6.85 -7.03 18.67
N GLU A 115 -7.63 -6.38 19.53
CA GLU A 115 -8.79 -6.96 20.22
C GLU A 115 -10.08 -6.36 19.66
N THR A 116 -11.03 -7.19 19.25
CA THR A 116 -12.34 -6.76 18.69
C THR A 116 -12.23 -5.75 17.53
N GLY A 117 -11.15 -5.82 16.75
CA GLY A 117 -10.89 -4.93 15.61
C GLY A 117 -10.30 -3.57 15.99
N LYS A 118 -9.86 -3.38 17.23
CA LYS A 118 -9.12 -2.19 17.69
C LYS A 118 -7.78 -2.60 18.27
N LYS A 119 -6.77 -1.76 18.10
CA LYS A 119 -5.46 -1.96 18.72
C LYS A 119 -5.54 -1.75 20.21
N ASP A 120 -4.97 -2.67 20.96
CA ASP A 120 -4.83 -2.54 22.40
C ASP A 120 -3.50 -1.87 22.74
N PHE A 121 -3.54 -0.57 23.00
CA PHE A 121 -2.38 0.21 23.44
C PHE A 121 -2.09 0.05 24.95
N SER A 122 -2.87 -0.74 25.69
CA SER A 122 -2.62 -0.97 27.12
C SER A 122 -1.33 -1.73 27.37
N VAL A 123 -0.92 -2.59 26.44
CA VAL A 123 0.35 -3.35 26.50
C VAL A 123 1.62 -2.48 26.36
N VAL A 124 1.46 -1.21 25.96
CA VAL A 124 2.58 -0.30 25.74
C VAL A 124 2.81 0.53 27.00
N GLU A 125 4.01 0.43 27.56
CA GLU A 125 4.44 1.12 28.78
C GLU A 125 5.19 2.43 28.49
N THR A 126 5.41 3.22 29.53
CA THR A 126 6.21 4.47 29.42
C THR A 126 7.65 4.13 29.03
N ASN A 127 8.24 4.92 28.13
CA ASN A 127 9.58 4.72 27.55
C ASN A 127 9.76 3.51 26.61
N ASP A 128 8.72 2.69 26.38
CA ASP A 128 8.74 1.70 25.31
C ASP A 128 9.00 2.38 23.96
N VAL A 129 9.64 1.65 23.06
CA VAL A 129 9.91 2.12 21.69
C VAL A 129 8.76 1.68 20.79
N VAL A 130 8.16 2.60 20.05
CA VAL A 130 7.06 2.29 19.15
C VAL A 130 7.34 2.78 17.74
N ILE A 131 7.41 1.84 16.81
CA ILE A 131 7.61 2.06 15.40
C ILE A 131 6.26 2.32 14.73
N LEU A 132 6.16 3.45 14.03
CA LEU A 132 5.07 3.71 13.08
C LEU A 132 5.48 3.13 11.73
N PRO A 133 4.65 2.30 11.08
CA PRO A 133 5.01 1.54 9.87
C PRO A 133 5.10 2.41 8.63
N ALA A 134 5.48 1.82 7.48
CA ALA A 134 5.67 2.54 6.22
C ALA A 134 4.41 3.27 5.72
N PHE A 135 3.22 2.72 5.98
CA PHE A 135 1.92 3.32 5.66
C PHE A 135 1.43 4.31 6.74
N GLY A 136 2.20 4.48 7.81
CA GLY A 136 1.99 5.42 8.89
C GLY A 136 0.93 4.99 9.92
N ALA A 137 0.57 5.94 10.77
CA ALA A 137 -0.41 5.78 11.84
C ALA A 137 -1.40 6.95 11.83
N SER A 138 -2.55 6.76 12.44
CA SER A 138 -3.53 7.82 12.65
C SER A 138 -3.06 8.83 13.71
N VAL A 139 -3.60 10.04 13.64
CA VAL A 139 -3.33 11.10 14.63
C VAL A 139 -3.66 10.63 16.05
N GLN A 140 -4.74 9.86 16.22
CA GLN A 140 -5.17 9.35 17.52
C GLN A 140 -4.14 8.37 18.10
N GLU A 141 -3.61 7.46 17.28
CA GLU A 141 -2.57 6.51 17.72
C GLU A 141 -1.29 7.26 18.11
N MET A 142 -0.87 8.23 17.30
CA MET A 142 0.30 9.06 17.61
C MET A 142 0.11 9.83 18.92
N GLN A 143 -1.08 10.37 19.18
CA GLN A 143 -1.40 11.08 20.42
C GLN A 143 -1.33 10.14 21.63
N ILE A 144 -1.95 8.95 21.55
CA ILE A 144 -1.94 7.96 22.63
C ILE A 144 -0.50 7.59 23.01
N LEU A 145 0.35 7.33 22.01
CA LEU A 145 1.75 6.96 22.23
C LEU A 145 2.58 8.11 22.79
N HIS A 146 2.32 9.33 22.34
CA HIS A 146 2.98 10.52 22.86
C HIS A 146 2.59 10.78 24.33
N ASP A 147 1.31 10.70 24.66
CA ASP A 147 0.79 10.93 26.01
C ASP A 147 1.27 9.86 27.01
N LYS A 148 1.53 8.64 26.53
CA LYS A 148 2.17 7.56 27.29
C LYS A 148 3.68 7.78 27.52
N GLY A 149 4.30 8.77 26.89
CA GLY A 149 5.74 9.01 26.99
C GLY A 149 6.58 7.95 26.27
N CYS A 150 6.06 7.34 25.20
CA CYS A 150 6.82 6.38 24.39
C CYS A 150 7.88 7.07 23.52
N LYS A 151 8.92 6.32 23.16
CA LYS A 151 9.90 6.72 22.13
C LYS A 151 9.36 6.32 20.76
N ILE A 152 8.87 7.27 19.98
CA ILE A 152 8.25 7.03 18.68
C ILE A 152 9.31 7.05 17.57
N VAL A 153 9.38 5.97 16.79
CA VAL A 153 10.19 5.90 15.56
C VAL A 153 9.26 5.90 14.35
N ASP A 154 9.19 7.03 13.64
CA ASP A 154 8.31 7.19 12.48
C ASP A 154 8.99 6.73 11.18
N THR A 155 8.64 5.53 10.73
CA THR A 155 9.12 4.99 9.46
C THR A 155 8.23 5.34 8.27
N THR A 156 7.15 6.12 8.47
CA THR A 156 6.19 6.49 7.42
C THR A 156 6.89 6.96 6.16
N CYS A 157 6.51 6.36 5.03
CA CYS A 157 6.99 6.72 3.71
C CYS A 157 6.73 8.21 3.43
N PRO A 158 7.72 8.98 2.96
CA PRO A 158 7.54 10.38 2.59
C PRO A 158 6.41 10.63 1.58
N TRP A 159 6.15 9.68 0.68
CA TRP A 159 5.02 9.75 -0.27
C TRP A 159 3.66 9.71 0.44
N VAL A 160 3.51 8.87 1.46
CA VAL A 160 2.30 8.83 2.30
C VAL A 160 2.14 10.15 3.06
N SER A 161 3.23 10.68 3.61
CA SER A 161 3.20 12.00 4.27
C SER A 161 2.84 13.16 3.33
N LYS A 162 3.11 13.04 2.02
CA LYS A 162 2.67 14.00 0.99
C LYS A 162 1.14 13.97 0.82
N VAL A 163 0.51 12.79 0.89
CA VAL A 163 -0.95 12.66 0.91
C VAL A 163 -1.53 13.33 2.15
N TRP A 164 -0.93 13.12 3.33
CA TRP A 164 -1.37 13.78 4.58
C TRP A 164 -1.34 15.31 4.47
N ASN A 165 -0.25 15.85 3.91
CA ASN A 165 -0.16 17.29 3.66
C ASN A 165 -1.24 17.80 2.69
N THR A 166 -1.71 16.95 1.77
CA THR A 166 -2.77 17.29 0.81
C THR A 166 -4.13 17.39 1.51
N VAL A 167 -4.50 16.39 2.30
CA VAL A 167 -5.76 16.44 3.06
C VAL A 167 -5.77 17.53 4.14
N GLU A 168 -4.61 17.87 4.72
CA GLU A 168 -4.48 19.03 5.61
C GLU A 168 -4.65 20.36 4.87
N LYS A 169 -4.23 20.46 3.61
CA LYS A 169 -4.51 21.64 2.77
C LYS A 169 -6.02 21.78 2.54
N HIS A 170 -6.70 20.71 2.15
CA HIS A 170 -8.16 20.72 1.97
C HIS A 170 -8.86 21.19 3.25
N LYS A 171 -8.47 20.64 4.41
CA LYS A 171 -8.97 21.07 5.72
C LYS A 171 -8.79 22.57 5.97
N LYS A 172 -7.63 23.14 5.62
CA LYS A 172 -7.34 24.57 5.83
C LYS A 172 -8.25 25.50 5.01
N ILE A 173 -8.68 25.07 3.83
CA ILE A 173 -9.55 25.86 2.93
C ILE A 173 -11.02 25.41 2.96
N ASP A 174 -11.39 24.55 3.91
CA ASP A 174 -12.72 23.98 4.13
C ASP A 174 -13.28 23.14 2.96
N TYR A 175 -12.40 22.38 2.32
CA TYR A 175 -12.76 21.39 1.30
C TYR A 175 -12.94 20.00 1.92
N THR A 176 -13.87 19.23 1.37
CA THR A 176 -13.99 17.80 1.63
C THR A 176 -12.94 17.04 0.82
N SER A 177 -12.16 16.19 1.48
CA SER A 177 -11.23 15.30 0.81
C SER A 177 -11.97 14.07 0.27
N ILE A 178 -12.12 13.96 -1.04
CA ILE A 178 -12.45 12.70 -1.71
C ILE A 178 -11.17 11.86 -1.77
N ILE A 179 -11.14 10.77 -1.00
CA ILE A 179 -9.99 9.89 -0.90
C ILE A 179 -10.28 8.64 -1.73
N HIS A 180 -9.59 8.48 -2.86
CA HIS A 180 -9.63 7.23 -3.61
C HIS A 180 -8.82 6.17 -2.87
N GLY A 181 -9.49 5.16 -2.31
CA GLY A 181 -8.83 4.15 -1.49
C GLY A 181 -9.77 3.17 -0.81
N LYS A 182 -9.20 2.20 -0.12
CA LYS A 182 -9.95 1.19 0.64
C LYS A 182 -10.16 1.70 2.07
N TYR A 183 -11.40 1.90 2.51
CA TYR A 183 -11.70 2.53 3.80
C TYR A 183 -11.14 1.80 5.04
N LYS A 184 -10.90 0.49 4.93
CA LYS A 184 -10.27 -0.32 5.99
C LYS A 184 -8.75 -0.36 5.94
N HIS A 185 -8.14 0.04 4.82
CA HIS A 185 -6.70 -0.06 4.66
C HIS A 185 -5.99 0.97 5.55
N GLU A 186 -4.92 0.55 6.18
CA GLU A 186 -4.21 1.24 7.25
C GLU A 186 -3.74 2.62 6.80
N GLU A 187 -3.21 2.72 5.58
CA GLU A 187 -2.83 4.00 4.96
C GLU A 187 -4.00 4.97 4.80
N THR A 188 -5.18 4.46 4.42
CA THR A 188 -6.40 5.26 4.23
C THR A 188 -6.94 5.71 5.58
N VAL A 189 -6.93 4.83 6.58
CA VAL A 189 -7.30 5.16 7.96
C VAL A 189 -6.38 6.25 8.52
N ALA A 190 -5.06 6.09 8.38
CA ALA A 190 -4.09 7.10 8.77
C ALA A 190 -4.34 8.43 8.04
N THR A 191 -4.47 8.40 6.71
CA THR A 191 -4.71 9.59 5.88
C THR A 191 -5.99 10.32 6.27
N SER A 192 -7.11 9.60 6.41
CA SER A 192 -8.40 10.19 6.77
C SER A 192 -8.38 10.86 8.16
N SER A 193 -7.52 10.40 9.08
CA SER A 193 -7.37 11.02 10.41
C SER A 193 -6.73 12.43 10.37
N PHE A 194 -6.00 12.76 9.30
CA PHE A 194 -5.45 14.10 9.05
C PHE A 194 -6.43 15.02 8.32
N ALA A 195 -7.48 14.48 7.70
CA ALA A 195 -8.48 15.25 6.98
C ALA A 195 -9.42 16.01 7.93
N GLY A 196 -10.07 17.04 7.41
CA GLY A 196 -11.21 17.69 8.06
C GLY A 196 -12.49 16.92 7.76
N LYS A 197 -13.15 17.33 6.68
CA LYS A 197 -14.24 16.58 6.04
C LYS A 197 -13.64 15.60 5.04
N TYR A 198 -14.13 14.37 5.00
CA TYR A 198 -13.70 13.40 3.99
C TYR A 198 -14.80 12.43 3.58
N LEU A 199 -14.64 11.90 2.37
CA LEU A 199 -15.39 10.78 1.83
C LEU A 199 -14.41 9.86 1.09
N ILE A 200 -14.41 8.59 1.41
CA ILE A 200 -13.56 7.56 0.79
C ILE A 200 -14.41 6.84 -0.27
N VAL A 201 -13.90 6.79 -1.49
CA VAL A 201 -14.52 6.05 -2.61
C VAL A 201 -13.58 4.94 -3.04
N LEU A 202 -14.12 3.73 -3.22
CA LEU A 202 -13.31 2.56 -3.55
C LEU A 202 -12.86 2.54 -5.01
N ASN A 203 -13.74 2.97 -5.92
CA ASN A 203 -13.58 2.80 -7.36
C ASN A 203 -14.40 3.84 -8.14
N LEU A 204 -14.29 3.82 -9.47
CA LEU A 204 -15.02 4.74 -10.35
C LEU A 204 -16.55 4.64 -10.21
N LYS A 205 -17.10 3.46 -9.92
CA LYS A 205 -18.56 3.27 -9.74
C LYS A 205 -19.08 4.03 -8.52
N GLU A 206 -18.36 3.98 -7.40
CA GLU A 206 -18.72 4.76 -6.22
C GLU A 206 -18.50 6.26 -6.45
N ALA A 207 -17.43 6.64 -7.14
CA ALA A 207 -17.21 8.04 -7.53
C ALA A 207 -18.34 8.57 -8.43
N GLN A 208 -18.83 7.78 -9.38
CA GLN A 208 -19.97 8.14 -10.24
C GLN A 208 -21.25 8.34 -9.42
N TYR A 209 -21.53 7.45 -8.47
CA TYR A 209 -22.67 7.62 -7.56
C TYR A 209 -22.60 8.96 -6.80
N VAL A 210 -21.42 9.34 -6.32
CA VAL A 210 -21.23 10.63 -5.63
C VAL A 210 -21.39 11.80 -6.61
N ALA A 211 -20.84 11.70 -7.82
CA ALA A 211 -20.98 12.73 -8.84
C ALA A 211 -22.45 12.96 -9.23
N ASP A 212 -23.23 11.88 -9.40
CA ASP A 212 -24.65 11.95 -9.73
C ASP A 212 -25.45 12.63 -8.61
N TYR A 213 -25.10 12.35 -7.34
CA TYR A 213 -25.69 13.00 -6.18
C TYR A 213 -25.39 14.51 -6.15
N ILE A 214 -24.14 14.93 -6.46
CA ILE A 214 -23.77 16.35 -6.51
C ILE A 214 -24.62 17.11 -7.54
N LEU A 215 -24.84 16.51 -8.71
CA LEU A 215 -25.59 17.15 -9.79
C LEU A 215 -27.09 17.21 -9.49
N ASN A 216 -27.68 16.08 -9.09
CA ASN A 216 -29.13 15.89 -9.10
C ASN A 216 -29.76 15.84 -7.70
N GLY A 217 -28.95 15.81 -6.63
CA GLY A 217 -29.39 15.42 -5.31
C GLY A 217 -29.70 13.91 -5.24
N GLY A 218 -30.40 13.50 -4.20
CA GLY A 218 -30.81 12.10 -4.01
C GLY A 218 -31.31 11.84 -2.60
N ASN A 219 -31.44 10.58 -2.23
CA ASN A 219 -31.78 10.20 -0.86
C ASN A 219 -30.55 10.32 0.04
N ARG A 220 -30.54 11.32 0.92
CA ARG A 220 -29.47 11.58 1.90
C ARG A 220 -29.23 10.41 2.85
N GLU A 221 -30.28 9.74 3.32
CA GLU A 221 -30.16 8.61 4.24
C GLU A 221 -29.51 7.41 3.55
N GLU A 222 -29.90 7.13 2.31
CA GLU A 222 -29.29 6.06 1.49
C GLU A 222 -27.80 6.34 1.23
N PHE A 223 -27.45 7.59 0.90
CA PHE A 223 -26.06 8.01 0.73
C PHE A 223 -25.25 7.75 2.00
N LEU A 224 -25.75 8.22 3.15
CA LEU A 224 -25.07 8.06 4.44
C LEU A 224 -24.97 6.59 4.85
N GLN A 225 -25.98 5.77 4.55
CA GLN A 225 -25.92 4.33 4.80
C GLN A 225 -24.84 3.65 3.94
N LYS A 226 -24.75 4.01 2.65
CA LYS A 226 -23.75 3.48 1.72
C LYS A 226 -22.33 3.80 2.16
N PHE A 227 -22.09 5.02 2.64
CA PHE A 227 -20.77 5.51 3.04
C PHE A 227 -20.54 5.59 4.55
N ALA A 228 -21.35 4.90 5.36
CA ALA A 228 -21.34 5.00 6.83
C ALA A 228 -19.96 4.73 7.48
N LYS A 229 -19.10 3.94 6.82
CA LYS A 229 -17.74 3.61 7.28
C LYS A 229 -16.63 4.35 6.53
N ALA A 230 -17.01 5.23 5.61
CA ALA A 230 -16.15 5.83 4.61
C ALA A 230 -16.24 7.36 4.60
N CYS A 231 -16.92 7.99 5.57
CA CYS A 231 -17.00 9.44 5.67
C CYS A 231 -16.66 9.93 7.09
N SER A 232 -16.29 11.21 7.20
CA SER A 232 -16.06 11.86 8.49
C SER A 232 -17.32 11.88 9.37
N ALA A 233 -17.14 11.96 10.69
CA ALA A 233 -18.27 12.13 11.61
C ALA A 233 -19.02 13.45 11.31
N GLY A 234 -20.36 13.39 11.30
CA GLY A 234 -21.21 14.55 11.00
C GLY A 234 -21.21 14.99 9.53
N PHE A 235 -20.72 14.14 8.63
CA PHE A 235 -20.75 14.38 7.19
C PHE A 235 -22.18 14.56 6.70
N ASP A 236 -22.39 15.60 5.90
CA ASP A 236 -23.67 15.89 5.27
C ASP A 236 -23.47 16.04 3.76
N PRO A 237 -23.92 15.09 2.92
CA PRO A 237 -23.64 15.13 1.49
C PRO A 237 -24.25 16.36 0.78
N ASP A 238 -25.32 16.95 1.32
CA ASP A 238 -25.96 18.14 0.74
C ASP A 238 -25.10 19.42 0.89
N ARG A 239 -24.27 19.48 1.95
CA ARG A 239 -23.41 20.63 2.27
C ARG A 239 -21.93 20.34 1.98
N ASP A 240 -21.46 19.17 2.40
CA ASP A 240 -20.03 18.85 2.43
C ASP A 240 -19.49 18.45 1.05
N LEU A 241 -20.36 18.18 0.06
CA LEU A 241 -19.93 17.96 -1.33
C LEU A 241 -19.89 19.24 -2.17
N GLU A 242 -20.17 20.42 -1.60
CA GLU A 242 -20.09 21.69 -2.32
C GLU A 242 -18.67 22.04 -2.78
N ARG A 243 -17.65 21.62 -2.02
CA ARG A 243 -16.24 21.92 -2.30
C ARG A 243 -15.40 20.68 -2.06
N VAL A 244 -14.84 20.10 -3.10
CA VAL A 244 -14.17 18.79 -3.03
C VAL A 244 -12.73 18.84 -3.53
N GLY A 245 -11.86 18.14 -2.82
CA GLY A 245 -10.44 17.98 -3.12
C GLY A 245 -10.10 16.51 -3.31
N ILE A 246 -9.30 16.16 -4.32
CA ILE A 246 -8.88 14.76 -4.56
C ILE A 246 -7.60 14.43 -3.80
N ALA A 247 -7.61 13.31 -3.09
CA ALA A 247 -6.45 12.62 -2.55
C ALA A 247 -6.58 11.12 -2.83
N ASN A 248 -5.51 10.35 -2.66
CA ASN A 248 -5.56 8.90 -2.87
C ASN A 248 -4.67 8.13 -1.89
N GLN A 249 -5.04 6.88 -1.65
CA GLN A 249 -4.12 5.87 -1.16
C GLN A 249 -3.05 5.64 -2.25
N THR A 250 -1.77 5.68 -1.87
CA THR A 250 -0.61 5.70 -2.78
C THR A 250 -0.52 4.47 -3.69
N THR A 251 -1.12 3.37 -3.27
CA THR A 251 -1.07 2.04 -3.92
C THR A 251 -2.32 1.72 -4.76
N MET A 252 -3.18 2.70 -5.06
CA MET A 252 -4.33 2.53 -5.96
C MET A 252 -3.90 2.53 -7.45
N LEU A 253 -4.80 2.12 -8.34
CA LEU A 253 -4.53 2.17 -9.79
C LEU A 253 -4.45 3.63 -10.24
N LYS A 254 -3.39 3.96 -10.99
CA LYS A 254 -3.17 5.34 -11.43
C LYS A 254 -4.25 5.81 -12.39
N GLY A 255 -4.52 5.01 -13.42
CA GLY A 255 -5.53 5.33 -14.43
C GLY A 255 -6.92 5.56 -13.82
N GLU A 256 -7.32 4.75 -12.84
CA GLU A 256 -8.61 4.92 -12.15
C GLU A 256 -8.64 6.19 -11.29
N THR A 257 -7.56 6.49 -10.56
CA THR A 257 -7.46 7.74 -9.76
C THR A 257 -7.58 8.98 -10.65
N GLU A 258 -6.92 8.99 -11.81
CA GLU A 258 -7.01 10.08 -12.78
C GLU A 258 -8.42 10.22 -13.37
N GLN A 259 -9.09 9.10 -13.64
CA GLN A 259 -10.49 9.08 -14.11
C GLN A 259 -11.43 9.66 -13.06
N ILE A 260 -11.27 9.26 -11.79
CA ILE A 260 -12.04 9.82 -10.67
C ILE A 260 -11.80 11.34 -10.55
N GLY A 261 -10.55 11.79 -10.66
CA GLY A 261 -10.23 13.22 -10.64
C GLY A 261 -10.93 14.00 -11.75
N LYS A 262 -10.86 13.51 -13.00
CA LYS A 262 -11.54 14.11 -14.16
C LYS A 262 -13.06 14.07 -14.04
N LEU A 263 -13.61 13.02 -13.43
CA LEU A 263 -15.04 12.90 -13.17
C LEU A 263 -15.48 14.04 -12.24
N PHE A 264 -14.84 14.20 -11.07
CA PHE A 264 -15.20 15.27 -10.13
C PHE A 264 -14.95 16.67 -10.70
N GLU A 265 -13.87 16.87 -11.46
CA GLU A 265 -13.61 18.14 -12.15
C GLU A 265 -14.79 18.53 -13.08
N ARG A 266 -15.23 17.59 -13.92
CA ARG A 266 -16.36 17.78 -14.83
C ARG A 266 -17.67 18.00 -14.08
N THR A 267 -17.90 17.24 -13.02
CA THR A 267 -19.09 17.37 -12.16
C THR A 267 -19.18 18.76 -11.53
N MET A 268 -18.09 19.24 -10.93
CA MET A 268 -18.08 20.57 -10.31
C MET A 268 -18.21 21.69 -11.34
N MET A 269 -17.58 21.53 -12.51
CA MET A 269 -17.73 22.46 -13.63
C MET A 269 -19.17 22.52 -14.16
N GLN A 270 -19.88 21.39 -14.22
CA GLN A 270 -21.28 21.32 -14.63
C GLN A 270 -22.21 21.95 -13.56
N LYS A 271 -21.90 21.78 -12.27
CA LYS A 271 -22.72 22.31 -11.17
C LYS A 271 -22.57 23.83 -10.98
N TYR A 272 -21.34 24.36 -11.03
CA TYR A 272 -21.00 25.73 -10.63
C TYR A 272 -20.42 26.59 -11.76
N ASN A 273 -20.39 26.11 -13.00
CA ASN A 273 -19.76 26.74 -14.17
C ASN A 273 -18.21 26.76 -14.13
N PRO A 274 -17.53 26.82 -15.30
CA PRO A 274 -16.07 26.80 -15.38
C PRO A 274 -15.36 27.95 -14.64
N THR A 275 -15.99 29.12 -14.56
CA THR A 275 -15.40 30.32 -13.92
C THR A 275 -15.29 30.20 -12.40
N GLU A 276 -16.12 29.35 -11.77
CA GLU A 276 -16.14 29.15 -10.32
C GLU A 276 -15.44 27.86 -9.90
N LEU A 277 -14.93 27.06 -10.85
CA LEU A 277 -14.33 25.74 -10.58
C LEU A 277 -13.26 25.77 -9.48
N ASN A 278 -12.38 26.78 -9.48
CA ASN A 278 -11.31 26.92 -8.48
C ASN A 278 -11.82 27.19 -7.04
N GLN A 279 -13.11 27.50 -6.88
CA GLN A 279 -13.76 27.67 -5.57
C GLN A 279 -14.37 26.37 -5.05
N HIS A 280 -14.55 25.38 -5.94
CA HIS A 280 -15.31 24.16 -5.71
C HIS A 280 -14.49 22.87 -5.92
N PHE A 281 -13.37 22.92 -6.65
CA PHE A 281 -12.57 21.74 -6.98
C PHE A 281 -11.08 21.99 -6.82
N GLN A 282 -10.39 21.00 -6.25
CA GLN A 282 -8.93 20.95 -6.20
C GLN A 282 -8.46 19.50 -6.41
N SER A 283 -7.39 19.31 -7.16
CA SER A 283 -6.80 17.98 -7.35
C SER A 283 -5.29 18.06 -7.29
N PHE A 284 -4.68 17.11 -6.58
CA PHE A 284 -3.25 16.89 -6.58
C PHE A 284 -3.00 15.43 -6.89
N ASN A 285 -2.07 15.14 -7.79
CA ASN A 285 -1.61 13.77 -7.97
C ASN A 285 -0.78 13.36 -6.75
N THR A 286 -1.30 12.41 -5.96
CA THR A 286 -0.64 11.89 -4.77
C THR A 286 -0.27 10.41 -4.87
N ILE A 287 -0.36 9.81 -6.06
CA ILE A 287 0.19 8.48 -6.33
C ILE A 287 1.71 8.53 -6.19
N CYS A 288 2.29 7.47 -5.63
CA CYS A 288 3.75 7.39 -5.48
C CYS A 288 4.41 6.85 -6.75
N ASP A 289 5.61 7.34 -7.03
CA ASP A 289 6.38 6.97 -8.22
C ASP A 289 6.60 5.46 -8.31
N ALA A 290 6.91 4.81 -7.18
CA ALA A 290 7.15 3.37 -7.11
C ALA A 290 5.94 2.50 -7.52
N THR A 291 4.71 2.94 -7.21
CA THR A 291 3.50 2.24 -7.65
C THR A 291 3.28 2.46 -9.14
N GLN A 292 3.55 3.68 -9.64
CA GLN A 292 3.46 3.95 -11.06
C GLN A 292 4.48 3.13 -11.86
N GLU A 293 5.76 3.15 -11.52
CA GLU A 293 6.82 2.40 -12.21
C GLU A 293 6.49 0.90 -12.34
N ARG A 294 5.92 0.31 -11.27
CA ARG A 294 5.51 -1.11 -11.29
C ARG A 294 4.28 -1.36 -12.16
N GLN A 295 3.32 -0.44 -12.16
CA GLN A 295 2.15 -0.55 -13.06
C GLN A 295 2.59 -0.40 -14.51
N ASP A 296 3.49 0.55 -14.81
CA ASP A 296 4.02 0.78 -16.15
C ASP A 296 4.83 -0.45 -16.63
N ALA A 297 5.76 -0.98 -15.81
CA ALA A 297 6.51 -2.19 -16.12
C ALA A 297 5.61 -3.43 -16.27
N MET A 298 4.53 -3.51 -15.49
CA MET A 298 3.54 -4.59 -15.63
C MET A 298 2.74 -4.46 -16.93
N LEU A 299 2.36 -3.23 -17.31
CA LEU A 299 1.66 -2.94 -18.57
C LEU A 299 2.52 -3.26 -19.80
N GLU A 300 3.83 -3.06 -19.71
CA GLU A 300 4.81 -3.47 -20.72
C GLU A 300 5.00 -4.98 -20.77
N LEU A 301 5.17 -5.63 -19.61
CA LEU A 301 5.35 -7.08 -19.51
C LEU A 301 4.18 -7.84 -20.17
N VAL A 302 2.94 -7.43 -19.90
CA VAL A 302 1.74 -8.06 -20.48
C VAL A 302 1.53 -7.80 -21.98
N GLN A 303 2.38 -6.98 -22.62
CA GLN A 303 2.40 -6.89 -24.10
C GLN A 303 3.13 -8.08 -24.75
N HIS A 304 3.96 -8.79 -24.00
CA HIS A 304 4.61 -10.00 -24.50
C HIS A 304 3.61 -11.17 -24.59
N ASN A 305 3.94 -12.16 -25.41
CA ASN A 305 3.19 -13.40 -25.48
C ASN A 305 3.49 -14.27 -24.24
N LEU A 306 2.69 -14.11 -23.19
CA LEU A 306 2.80 -14.83 -21.93
C LEU A 306 1.68 -15.87 -21.83
N ASP A 307 2.01 -17.08 -21.40
CA ASP A 307 1.01 -18.12 -21.17
C ASP A 307 0.31 -17.95 -19.82
N LEU A 308 1.04 -17.43 -18.82
CA LEU A 308 0.50 -17.09 -17.50
C LEU A 308 1.36 -16.05 -16.78
N MET A 309 0.79 -15.46 -15.74
CA MET A 309 1.42 -14.54 -14.81
C MET A 309 1.49 -15.14 -13.40
N VAL A 310 2.63 -14.95 -12.73
CA VAL A 310 2.77 -15.15 -11.29
C VAL A 310 3.09 -13.79 -10.65
N VAL A 311 2.20 -13.34 -9.77
CA VAL A 311 2.28 -12.04 -9.10
C VAL A 311 2.58 -12.28 -7.62
N ILE A 312 3.74 -11.85 -7.17
CA ILE A 312 4.27 -12.25 -5.85
C ILE A 312 4.12 -11.10 -4.85
N GLY A 313 3.64 -11.41 -3.65
CA GLY A 313 3.63 -10.50 -2.51
C GLY A 313 2.50 -10.78 -1.52
N GLY A 314 2.58 -10.19 -0.32
CA GLY A 314 1.61 -10.44 0.74
C GLY A 314 0.17 -10.18 0.30
N PHE A 315 -0.78 -11.00 0.75
CA PHE A 315 -2.17 -10.88 0.32
C PHE A 315 -2.79 -9.52 0.66
N ASN A 316 -2.43 -8.92 1.79
CA ASN A 316 -2.95 -7.61 2.19
C ASN A 316 -2.31 -6.42 1.43
N SER A 317 -1.34 -6.67 0.55
CA SER A 317 -0.70 -5.62 -0.26
C SER A 317 -1.63 -5.13 -1.37
N SER A 318 -2.13 -3.89 -1.22
CA SER A 318 -2.94 -3.26 -2.27
C SER A 318 -2.19 -3.17 -3.60
N ASN A 319 -0.90 -2.82 -3.59
CA ASN A 319 -0.09 -2.74 -4.81
C ASN A 319 -0.03 -4.09 -5.53
N THR A 320 0.15 -5.19 -4.81
CA THR A 320 0.22 -6.54 -5.40
C THR A 320 -1.12 -6.92 -6.04
N THR A 321 -2.24 -6.62 -5.39
CA THR A 321 -3.58 -6.82 -5.97
C THR A 321 -3.78 -6.03 -7.26
N GLN A 322 -3.33 -4.77 -7.31
CA GLN A 322 -3.46 -3.97 -8.55
C GLN A 322 -2.62 -4.54 -9.70
N LEU A 323 -1.45 -5.12 -9.43
CA LEU A 323 -0.65 -5.79 -10.48
C LEU A 323 -1.35 -7.04 -11.02
N GLN A 324 -2.00 -7.83 -10.16
CA GLN A 324 -2.83 -8.96 -10.58
C GLN A 324 -4.03 -8.50 -11.43
N GLN A 325 -4.67 -7.40 -11.05
CA GLN A 325 -5.80 -6.81 -11.78
C GLN A 325 -5.40 -6.52 -13.25
N ILE A 326 -4.23 -5.92 -13.47
CA ILE A 326 -3.72 -5.61 -14.82
C ILE A 326 -3.60 -6.87 -15.70
N ALA A 327 -3.06 -7.97 -15.15
CA ALA A 327 -2.94 -9.23 -15.88
C ALA A 327 -4.32 -9.80 -16.30
N ILE A 328 -5.27 -9.78 -15.36
CA ILE A 328 -6.62 -10.33 -15.56
C ILE A 328 -7.39 -9.49 -16.58
N GLU A 329 -7.26 -8.16 -16.57
CA GLU A 329 -7.86 -7.29 -17.58
C GLU A 329 -7.32 -7.54 -19.00
N LYS A 330 -6.09 -8.06 -19.11
CA LYS A 330 -5.50 -8.52 -20.37
C LYS A 330 -5.82 -9.97 -20.72
N SER A 331 -6.72 -10.61 -19.96
CA SER A 331 -7.12 -12.02 -20.14
C SER A 331 -5.96 -13.02 -20.03
N ILE A 332 -4.90 -12.67 -19.29
CA ILE A 332 -3.79 -13.58 -19.01
C ILE A 332 -4.08 -14.31 -17.68
N PRO A 333 -4.01 -15.66 -17.62
CA PRO A 333 -4.13 -16.39 -16.36
C PRO A 333 -3.14 -15.86 -15.33
N SER A 334 -3.59 -15.47 -14.14
CA SER A 334 -2.74 -14.79 -13.14
C SER A 334 -2.90 -15.35 -11.74
N TYR A 335 -1.79 -15.75 -11.14
CA TYR A 335 -1.72 -16.35 -9.81
C TYR A 335 -1.03 -15.41 -8.82
N HIS A 336 -1.79 -14.83 -7.88
CA HIS A 336 -1.24 -14.05 -6.77
C HIS A 336 -0.86 -14.97 -5.62
N ILE A 337 0.44 -15.05 -5.31
CA ILE A 337 1.00 -15.84 -4.19
C ILE A 337 1.82 -14.96 -3.25
N ASP A 338 1.80 -15.26 -1.95
CA ASP A 338 2.56 -14.57 -0.91
C ASP A 338 3.91 -15.22 -0.60
N CYS A 339 4.08 -16.51 -0.92
CA CYS A 339 5.31 -17.26 -0.71
C CYS A 339 5.42 -18.49 -1.65
N VAL A 340 6.59 -19.13 -1.68
CA VAL A 340 6.88 -20.30 -2.54
C VAL A 340 6.08 -21.54 -2.14
N GLU A 341 5.71 -21.67 -0.87
CA GLU A 341 4.90 -22.79 -0.33
C GLU A 341 3.48 -22.84 -0.89
N ARG A 342 3.05 -21.78 -1.61
CA ARG A 342 1.81 -21.76 -2.39
C ARG A 342 1.88 -22.62 -3.64
N ILE A 343 3.08 -22.84 -4.17
CA ILE A 343 3.31 -23.79 -5.26
C ILE A 343 3.38 -25.19 -4.64
N LYS A 344 2.24 -25.89 -4.69
CA LYS A 344 2.04 -27.20 -4.06
C LYS A 344 2.61 -28.34 -4.91
N PRO A 345 2.90 -29.51 -4.31
CA PRO A 345 3.21 -30.72 -5.05
C PRO A 345 2.10 -31.10 -6.05
N GLY A 346 2.44 -31.88 -7.09
CA GLY A 346 1.46 -32.38 -8.05
C GLY A 346 0.92 -31.33 -9.02
N ASN A 347 1.75 -30.34 -9.39
CA ASN A 347 1.40 -29.28 -10.33
C ASN A 347 0.13 -28.51 -9.90
N ALA A 348 0.10 -28.07 -8.64
CA ALA A 348 -0.99 -27.25 -8.11
C ALA A 348 -0.45 -25.94 -7.52
N ILE A 349 -1.24 -24.88 -7.60
CA ILE A 349 -0.92 -23.58 -7.02
C ILE A 349 -2.12 -23.07 -6.23
N GLU A 350 -1.89 -22.74 -4.98
CA GLU A 350 -2.86 -22.06 -4.12
C GLU A 350 -2.64 -20.56 -4.25
N HIS A 351 -3.63 -19.81 -4.72
CA HIS A 351 -3.46 -18.39 -5.03
C HIS A 351 -4.66 -17.58 -4.58
N ARG A 352 -4.44 -16.28 -4.39
CA ARG A 352 -5.50 -15.33 -4.12
C ARG A 352 -6.18 -14.88 -5.41
N GLN A 353 -7.51 -14.79 -5.36
CA GLN A 353 -8.34 -14.20 -6.40
C GLN A 353 -8.66 -12.74 -6.08
N LEU A 354 -9.11 -11.97 -7.07
CA LEU A 354 -9.45 -10.55 -6.91
C LEU A 354 -10.62 -10.32 -5.93
N ASN A 355 -11.51 -11.30 -5.77
CA ASN A 355 -12.58 -11.27 -4.76
C ASN A 355 -12.05 -11.46 -3.32
N GLY A 356 -10.75 -11.76 -3.17
CA GLY A 356 -10.07 -11.94 -1.90
C GLY A 356 -9.98 -13.39 -1.43
N GLU A 357 -10.67 -14.33 -2.08
CA GLU A 357 -10.70 -15.75 -1.73
C GLU A 357 -9.44 -16.49 -2.19
N LEU A 358 -9.11 -17.58 -1.51
CA LEU A 358 -8.05 -18.50 -1.93
C LEU A 358 -8.65 -19.62 -2.78
N ALA A 359 -7.99 -19.90 -3.90
CA ALA A 359 -8.34 -20.98 -4.80
C ALA A 359 -7.12 -21.84 -5.09
N ILE A 360 -7.35 -23.12 -5.41
CA ILE A 360 -6.31 -24.03 -5.85
C ILE A 360 -6.52 -24.32 -7.33
N ALA A 361 -5.57 -23.91 -8.17
CA ALA A 361 -5.52 -24.29 -9.56
C ALA A 361 -4.64 -25.54 -9.72
N LYS A 362 -5.19 -26.60 -10.33
CA LYS A 362 -4.46 -27.82 -10.69
C LYS A 362 -4.01 -27.75 -12.14
N ASN A 363 -2.91 -28.41 -12.46
CA ASN A 363 -2.27 -28.38 -13.77
C ASN A 363 -2.01 -26.96 -14.28
N TRP A 364 -1.67 -26.05 -13.37
CA TRP A 364 -1.48 -24.63 -13.68
C TRP A 364 -0.23 -24.39 -14.55
N LEU A 365 0.75 -25.29 -14.46
CA LEU A 365 1.96 -25.27 -15.28
C LEU A 365 1.84 -26.36 -16.37
N PRO A 366 1.41 -26.04 -17.61
CA PRO A 366 1.23 -27.01 -18.70
C PRO A 366 2.52 -27.76 -19.04
N ALA A 367 2.48 -28.96 -19.63
CA ALA A 367 3.67 -29.79 -19.91
C ALA A 367 4.58 -29.26 -21.04
N ASP A 368 4.00 -28.58 -22.03
CA ASP A 368 4.72 -28.02 -23.19
C ASP A 368 5.59 -26.81 -22.85
N LYS A 369 6.26 -26.23 -23.86
CA LYS A 369 7.00 -24.97 -23.69
C LYS A 369 6.08 -23.88 -23.16
N ILE A 370 6.60 -23.09 -22.22
CA ILE A 370 5.83 -22.05 -21.55
C ILE A 370 6.66 -20.78 -21.34
N VAL A 371 6.01 -19.63 -21.49
CA VAL A 371 6.49 -18.31 -21.15
C VAL A 371 5.70 -17.80 -19.93
N VAL A 372 6.39 -17.70 -18.80
CA VAL A 372 5.81 -17.24 -17.53
C VAL A 372 6.26 -15.81 -17.27
N GLY A 373 5.30 -14.90 -17.18
CA GLY A 373 5.54 -13.56 -16.69
C GLY A 373 5.57 -13.53 -15.17
N ILE A 374 6.54 -12.84 -14.59
CA ILE A 374 6.69 -12.71 -13.14
C ILE A 374 6.83 -11.24 -12.77
N THR A 375 6.09 -10.82 -11.76
CA THR A 375 6.27 -9.52 -11.11
C THR A 375 6.06 -9.67 -9.61
N SER A 376 6.39 -8.64 -8.84
CA SER A 376 6.13 -8.62 -7.41
C SER A 376 5.76 -7.23 -6.90
N GLY A 377 4.98 -7.20 -5.82
CA GLY A 377 4.57 -5.96 -5.19
C GLY A 377 5.73 -5.24 -4.49
N ALA A 378 5.53 -3.94 -4.22
CA ALA A 378 6.50 -3.05 -3.59
C ALA A 378 7.04 -3.48 -2.21
N SER A 379 6.42 -4.48 -1.59
CA SER A 379 6.80 -5.06 -0.30
C SER A 379 7.44 -6.44 -0.41
N THR A 380 7.83 -6.90 -1.61
CA THR A 380 8.33 -8.28 -1.80
C THR A 380 9.86 -8.30 -1.96
N PRO A 381 10.60 -9.05 -1.12
CA PRO A 381 12.04 -9.22 -1.30
C PRO A 381 12.39 -9.96 -2.60
N ASP A 382 13.54 -9.67 -3.19
CA ASP A 382 14.05 -10.37 -4.39
C ASP A 382 14.25 -11.86 -4.11
N LYS A 383 14.63 -12.24 -2.89
CA LYS A 383 14.77 -13.64 -2.47
C LYS A 383 13.48 -14.45 -2.61
N VAL A 384 12.32 -13.87 -2.26
CA VAL A 384 11.03 -14.56 -2.40
C VAL A 384 10.68 -14.78 -3.88
N VAL A 385 11.08 -13.85 -4.75
CA VAL A 385 10.91 -13.98 -6.20
C VAL A 385 11.82 -15.09 -6.75
N GLU A 386 13.08 -15.16 -6.31
CA GLU A 386 14.01 -16.23 -6.64
C GLU A 386 13.44 -17.61 -6.28
N ASP A 387 12.98 -17.78 -5.05
CA ASP A 387 12.48 -19.07 -4.56
C ASP A 387 11.29 -19.56 -5.41
N VAL A 388 10.41 -18.65 -5.82
CA VAL A 388 9.30 -18.96 -6.74
C VAL A 388 9.82 -19.37 -8.13
N ILE A 389 10.78 -18.65 -8.69
CA ILE A 389 11.36 -18.97 -10.00
C ILE A 389 12.02 -20.35 -9.99
N GLU A 390 12.86 -20.63 -9.00
CA GLU A 390 13.54 -21.92 -8.88
C GLU A 390 12.55 -23.06 -8.66
N LYS A 391 11.46 -22.81 -7.92
CA LYS A 391 10.38 -23.79 -7.77
C LYS A 391 9.68 -24.09 -9.08
N ILE A 392 9.43 -23.08 -9.92
CA ILE A 392 8.85 -23.25 -11.25
C ILE A 392 9.78 -24.09 -12.14
N PHE A 393 11.08 -23.79 -12.16
CA PHE A 393 12.05 -24.59 -12.91
C PHE A 393 12.10 -26.04 -12.42
N THR A 394 12.11 -26.24 -11.10
CA THR A 394 12.16 -27.58 -10.49
C THR A 394 10.92 -28.42 -10.81
N LEU A 395 9.73 -27.81 -10.85
CA LEU A 395 8.49 -28.52 -11.22
C LEU A 395 8.46 -28.93 -12.70
N LYS A 396 9.33 -28.34 -13.53
CA LYS A 396 9.36 -28.49 -14.98
C LYS A 396 10.54 -29.30 -15.51
N ALA A 397 11.57 -29.48 -14.69
CA ALA A 397 12.67 -30.40 -14.94
C ALA A 397 12.19 -31.85 -14.83
#